data_AF-A0A816FNM7-F1
#
_entry.id   AF-A0A816FNM7-F1
#
_cell.length_a   1.000
_cell.length_b   1.000
_cell.length_c   1.000
_cell.angle_alpha   90.00
_cell.angle_beta   90.00
_cell.angle_gamma   90.00
#
_symmetry.space_group_name_H-M   'P 1'
#
loop_
_entity.id
_entity.type
_entity.pdbx_description
1 polymer ?
#
loop_
_entity_poly.entity_id
_entity_poly.type
_entity_poly.pdbx_seq_one_letter_code
_entity_poly.pdbx_strand_id
1 'polypeptide(L)'
;FLWPNLNPDQCSPYHVMSVCVMVNEKFRERVQPWDAINANPEHFGKFFSRVMHLCLEGDELSIKEQTILIMFLDHCFNSLELDVIRSQIQKIVGLTIWTNLTPERREYEFEKT
;
A
#
# COMPACT_ATOMS: atom_id res chain seq x y z
N PHE A 1 2.70 3.88 19.33
CA PHE A 1 3.06 2.52 19.77
C PHE A 1 3.37 1.57 18.62
N LEU A 2 2.51 1.44 17.60
CA LEU A 2 2.79 0.55 16.47
C LEU A 2 3.86 1.12 15.52
N TRP A 3 3.61 2.30 14.94
CA TRP A 3 4.51 2.90 13.95
C TRP A 3 5.93 3.21 14.45
N PRO A 4 6.15 3.83 15.62
CA PRO A 4 7.50 4.17 16.08
C PRO A 4 8.38 2.98 16.44
N ASN A 5 7.78 1.80 16.66
CA ASN A 5 8.50 0.56 17.01
C ASN A 5 8.53 -0.42 15.83
N LEU A 6 8.09 0.00 14.65
CA LEU A 6 8.06 -0.84 13.47
C LEU A 6 9.50 -1.05 13.00
N ASN A 7 10.00 -2.29 13.11
CA ASN A 7 11.19 -2.72 12.39
C ASN A 7 10.74 -3.39 11.08
N PRO A 8 10.84 -2.73 9.91
CA PRO A 8 10.31 -3.27 8.67
C PRO A 8 10.97 -4.58 8.23
N ASP A 9 12.20 -4.84 8.67
CA ASP A 9 12.97 -6.03 8.30
C ASP A 9 12.61 -7.27 9.13
N GLN A 10 11.95 -7.08 10.29
CA GLN A 10 11.58 -8.16 11.23
C GLN A 10 10.07 -8.19 11.52
N CYS A 11 9.29 -7.39 10.80
CA CYS A 11 7.86 -7.24 11.04
C CYS A 11 7.10 -8.50 10.61
N SER A 12 6.35 -9.11 11.54
CA SER A 12 5.46 -10.23 11.22
C SER A 12 4.24 -9.77 10.40
N PRO A 13 3.57 -10.68 9.66
CA PRO A 13 2.32 -10.38 8.94
C PRO A 13 1.25 -9.74 9.85
N TYR A 14 1.13 -10.23 11.09
CA TYR A 14 0.17 -9.71 12.07
C TYR A 14 0.44 -8.27 12.50
N HIS A 15 1.72 -7.88 12.59
CA HIS A 15 2.07 -6.51 12.92
C HIS A 15 1.79 -5.57 11.74
N VAL A 16 2.04 -6.01 10.51
CA VAL A 16 1.63 -5.27 9.30
C VAL A 16 0.12 -5.08 9.28
N MET A 17 -0.64 -6.16 9.49
CA MET A 17 -2.10 -6.14 9.56
C MET A 17 -2.61 -5.17 10.63
N SER A 18 -2.00 -5.17 11.82
CA SER A 18 -2.37 -4.28 12.92
C SER A 18 -2.21 -2.80 12.56
N VAL A 19 -1.15 -2.45 11.82
CA VAL A 19 -0.97 -1.08 11.31
C VAL A 19 -2.05 -0.73 10.29
N CYS A 20 -2.35 -1.62 9.35
CA CYS A 20 -3.42 -1.41 8.36
C CYS A 20 -4.78 -1.21 9.03
N VAL A 21 -5.14 -2.04 10.02
CA VAL A 21 -6.38 -1.88 10.82
C VAL A 21 -6.43 -0.50 11.46
N MET A 22 -5.34 -0.07 12.11
CA MET A 22 -5.33 1.23 12.79
C MET A 22 -5.46 2.41 11.82
N VAL A 23 -4.86 2.33 10.64
CA VAL A 23 -5.02 3.36 9.60
C VAL A 23 -6.47 3.38 9.11
N ASN A 24 -7.05 2.22 8.78
CA ASN A 24 -8.43 2.11 8.32
C ASN A 24 -9.42 2.65 9.37
N GLU A 25 -9.21 2.32 10.64
CA GLU A 25 -10.04 2.82 11.74
C GLU A 25 -9.92 4.35 11.90
N LYS A 26 -8.72 4.93 11.71
CA LYS A 26 -8.54 6.39 11.70
C LYS A 26 -9.34 7.06 10.58
N PHE A 27 -9.35 6.47 9.38
CA PHE A 27 -10.21 6.92 8.29
C PHE A 27 -11.70 6.80 8.63
N ARG A 28 -12.11 5.67 9.24
CA ARG A 28 -13.50 5.44 9.66
C ARG A 28 -13.98 6.48 10.68
N GLU A 29 -13.14 6.81 11.65
CA GLU A 29 -13.40 7.83 12.68
C GLU A 29 -13.17 9.26 12.17
N ARG A 30 -12.78 9.43 10.90
CA ARG A 30 -12.51 10.74 10.25
C ARG A 30 -11.44 11.57 10.99
N VAL A 31 -10.44 10.90 11.54
CA VAL A 31 -9.26 11.54 12.15
C VAL A 31 -8.06 11.40 11.23
N GLN A 32 -7.05 12.26 11.41
CA GLN A 32 -5.89 12.26 10.53
C GLN A 32 -5.10 10.94 10.64
N PRO A 33 -4.99 10.12 9.56
CA PRO A 33 -4.37 8.80 9.60
C PRO A 33 -2.85 8.87 9.52
N TRP A 34 -2.33 9.91 8.87
CA TRP A 34 -0.97 9.92 8.34
C TRP A 34 0.06 10.64 9.21
N ASP A 35 -0.34 11.33 10.27
CA ASP A 35 0.57 12.14 11.10
C ASP A 35 1.74 11.31 11.66
N ALA A 36 1.45 10.09 12.12
CA ALA A 36 2.48 9.19 12.64
C ALA A 36 3.45 8.73 11.53
N ILE A 37 2.94 8.49 10.33
CA ILE A 37 3.73 8.06 9.17
C ILE A 37 4.60 9.21 8.66
N ASN A 38 4.06 10.44 8.63
CA ASN A 38 4.79 11.64 8.24
C ASN A 38 5.89 12.01 9.25
N ALA A 39 5.72 11.67 10.53
CA ALA A 39 6.74 11.91 11.54
C ALA A 39 8.00 11.04 11.31
N ASN A 40 7.83 9.80 10.86
CA ASN A 40 8.91 8.83 10.59
C ASN A 40 8.69 8.16 9.20
N PRO A 41 8.94 8.88 8.09
CA PRO A 41 8.59 8.42 6.74
C PRO A 41 9.52 7.34 6.18
N GLU A 42 10.73 7.19 6.72
CA GLU A 42 11.77 6.27 6.23
C GLU A 42 11.35 4.80 6.21
N HIS A 43 10.44 4.41 7.10
CA HIS A 43 9.95 3.04 7.21
C HIS A 43 8.81 2.73 6.24
N PHE A 44 8.15 3.74 5.69
CA PHE A 44 6.93 3.56 4.90
C PHE A 44 7.15 2.76 3.62
N GLY A 45 8.25 2.99 2.89
CA GLY A 45 8.53 2.25 1.66
C GLY A 45 8.66 0.74 1.88
N LYS A 46 9.39 0.32 2.92
CA LYS A 46 9.54 -1.10 3.27
C LYS A 46 8.21 -1.68 3.79
N PHE A 47 7.51 -0.94 4.63
CA PHE A 47 6.18 -1.33 5.11
C PHE A 47 5.19 -1.57 3.96
N PHE A 48 5.09 -0.61 3.04
CA PHE A 48 4.22 -0.67 1.88
C PHE A 48 4.56 -1.87 0.98
N SER A 49 5.84 -2.14 0.74
CA SER A 49 6.26 -3.35 0.02
C SER A 49 5.77 -4.63 0.72
N ARG A 50 5.82 -4.69 2.04
CA ARG A 50 5.31 -5.83 2.82
C ARG A 50 3.80 -5.98 2.72
N VAL A 51 3.04 -4.88 2.76
CA VAL A 51 1.60 -4.89 2.49
C VAL A 51 1.31 -5.47 1.10
N MET A 52 2.03 -5.02 0.06
CA MET A 52 1.86 -5.53 -1.31
C MET A 52 2.15 -7.03 -1.41
N HIS A 53 3.19 -7.53 -0.73
CA HIS A 53 3.47 -8.96 -0.67
C HIS A 53 2.32 -9.74 -0.01
N LEU A 54 1.80 -9.26 1.12
CA LEU A 54 0.66 -9.90 1.80
C LEU A 54 -0.62 -9.91 0.96
N CYS A 55 -0.85 -8.88 0.13
CA CYS A 55 -1.97 -8.88 -0.81
C CYS A 55 -1.86 -9.98 -1.87
N LEU A 56 -0.63 -10.38 -2.23
CA LEU A 56 -0.36 -11.39 -3.25
C LEU A 56 -0.28 -12.81 -2.67
N GLU A 57 0.23 -12.96 -1.45
CA GLU A 57 0.36 -14.24 -0.72
C GLU A 57 -0.97 -14.69 -0.07
N GLY A 58 -2.11 -14.23 -0.58
CA GLY A 58 -3.43 -14.25 0.07
C GLY A 58 -4.00 -15.62 0.45
N ASP A 59 -3.37 -16.73 0.07
CA ASP A 59 -3.83 -18.10 0.37
C ASP A 59 -3.87 -18.40 1.89
N GLU A 60 -3.01 -17.76 2.69
CA GLU A 60 -2.98 -17.92 4.15
C GLU A 60 -3.87 -16.89 4.90
N LEU A 61 -4.41 -15.89 4.20
CA LEU A 61 -5.20 -14.83 4.80
C LEU A 61 -6.70 -15.08 4.63
N SER A 62 -7.47 -14.81 5.69
CA SER A 62 -8.93 -14.80 5.58
C SER A 62 -9.43 -13.67 4.68
N ILE A 63 -10.64 -13.82 4.13
CA ILE A 63 -11.30 -12.77 3.32
C ILE A 63 -11.38 -11.44 4.10
N LYS A 64 -11.55 -11.49 5.42
CA LYS A 64 -11.59 -10.30 6.28
C LYS A 64 -10.23 -9.58 6.29
N GLU A 65 -9.14 -10.33 6.43
CA GLU A 65 -7.79 -9.80 6.41
C GLU A 65 -7.43 -9.22 5.04
N GLN A 66 -7.78 -9.91 3.95
CA GLN A 66 -7.60 -9.39 2.59
C GLN A 66 -8.37 -8.07 2.40
N THR A 67 -9.61 -8.00 2.87
CA THR A 67 -10.42 -6.76 2.82
C THR A 67 -9.74 -5.60 3.56
N ILE A 68 -9.11 -5.87 4.71
CA ILE A 68 -8.37 -4.84 5.47
C ILE A 68 -7.20 -4.30 4.66
N LEU A 69 -6.42 -5.17 4.01
CA LEU A 69 -5.29 -4.76 3.17
C LEU A 69 -5.76 -3.95 1.97
N ILE A 70 -6.83 -4.37 1.30
CA ILE A 70 -7.42 -3.65 0.16
C ILE A 70 -7.93 -2.28 0.58
N MET A 71 -8.65 -2.16 1.70
CA MET A 71 -9.08 -0.86 2.23
C MET A 71 -7.90 0.06 2.54
N PHE A 72 -6.82 -0.49 3.10
CA PHE A 72 -5.60 0.29 3.35
C PHE A 72 -4.98 0.80 2.04
N LEU A 73 -4.94 -0.04 1.00
CA LEU A 73 -4.45 0.37 -0.33
C LEU A 73 -5.34 1.45 -0.93
N ASP A 74 -6.67 1.33 -0.85
CA ASP A 74 -7.62 2.37 -1.29
C ASP A 74 -7.32 3.71 -0.62
N HIS A 75 -7.10 3.71 0.69
CA HIS A 75 -6.70 4.91 1.42
C HIS A 75 -5.36 5.49 0.94
N CYS A 76 -4.39 4.65 0.59
CA CYS A 76 -3.13 5.13 0.00
C CYS A 76 -3.34 5.77 -1.37
N PHE A 77 -4.16 5.16 -2.24
CA PHE A 77 -4.52 5.72 -3.55
C PHE A 77 -5.30 7.03 -3.44
N ASN A 78 -6.07 7.22 -2.37
CA ASN A 78 -6.84 8.43 -2.11
C ASN A 78 -6.04 9.52 -1.36
N SER A 79 -4.76 9.26 -1.02
CA SER A 79 -3.91 10.18 -0.23
C SER A 79 -2.64 10.60 -0.98
N LEU A 80 -2.74 10.78 -2.31
CA LEU A 80 -1.58 11.10 -3.16
C LEU A 80 -1.04 12.51 -2.96
N GLU A 81 -1.72 13.38 -2.24
CA GLU A 81 -1.22 14.68 -1.81
C GLU A 81 0.01 14.55 -0.88
N LEU A 82 0.17 13.40 -0.19
CA LEU A 82 1.31 13.13 0.68
C LEU A 82 2.47 12.51 -0.11
N ASP A 83 3.63 13.19 -0.12
CA ASP A 83 4.80 12.76 -0.88
C ASP A 83 5.31 11.37 -0.48
N VAL A 84 5.26 11.03 0.81
CA VAL A 84 5.67 9.70 1.31
C VAL A 84 4.83 8.57 0.70
N ILE A 85 3.52 8.79 0.52
CA ILE A 85 2.59 7.83 -0.08
C ILE A 85 2.75 7.83 -1.60
N ARG A 86 2.70 9.03 -2.20
CA ARG A 86 2.84 9.24 -3.66
C ARG A 86 4.09 8.55 -4.20
N SER A 87 5.22 8.67 -3.51
CA SER A 87 6.50 8.08 -3.92
C SER A 87 6.46 6.55 -4.06
N GLN A 88 5.58 5.87 -3.31
CA GLN A 88 5.38 4.42 -3.43
C GLN A 88 4.33 4.08 -4.47
N ILE A 89 3.21 4.80 -4.50
CA ILE A 89 2.12 4.54 -5.44
C ILE A 89 2.55 4.79 -6.90
N GLN A 90 3.32 5.83 -7.18
CA GLN A 90 3.78 6.15 -8.55
C GLN A 90 4.57 5.00 -9.20
N LYS A 91 5.25 4.17 -8.40
CA LYS A 91 6.01 3.01 -8.91
C LYS A 91 5.11 1.93 -9.50
N ILE A 92 3.84 1.85 -9.05
CA ILE A 92 2.89 0.81 -9.45
C ILE A 92 1.81 1.29 -10.43
N VAL A 93 1.62 2.61 -10.59
CA VAL A 93 0.64 3.18 -11.55
C VAL A 93 1.26 3.85 -12.77
N GLY A 94 2.59 3.88 -12.87
CA GLY A 94 3.29 4.47 -14.01
C GLY A 94 3.12 3.66 -15.30
N LEU A 95 3.60 4.21 -16.42
CA LEU A 95 3.59 3.54 -17.73
C LEU A 95 4.26 2.16 -17.71
N THR A 96 5.20 1.95 -16.78
CA THR A 96 5.84 0.66 -16.54
C THR A 96 4.86 -0.46 -16.24
N ILE A 97 3.66 -0.20 -15.72
CA ILE A 97 2.66 -1.26 -15.51
C ILE A 97 2.27 -1.97 -16.82
N TRP A 98 2.40 -1.28 -17.97
CA TRP A 98 2.09 -1.83 -19.30
C TRP A 98 3.03 -2.94 -19.73
N THR A 99 4.16 -3.16 -19.04
CA THR A 99 4.99 -4.35 -19.27
C THR A 99 4.25 -5.65 -18.93
N ASN A 100 3.19 -5.58 -18.12
CA ASN A 100 2.34 -6.71 -17.76
C ASN A 100 1.16 -6.92 -18.72
N LEU A 101 0.98 -6.07 -19.73
CA LEU A 101 0.02 -6.29 -20.81
C LEU A 101 0.59 -7.30 -21.82
N THR A 102 -0.31 -7.97 -22.55
CA THR A 102 0.14 -8.79 -23.69
C THR A 102 0.78 -7.89 -24.75
N PRO A 103 1.80 -8.36 -25.50
CA PRO A 103 2.50 -7.55 -26.50
C PRO A 103 1.55 -6.88 -27.50
N GLU A 104 0.54 -7.62 -27.97
CA GLU A 104 -0.44 -7.14 -28.96
C GLU A 104 -1.30 -6.02 -28.38
N ARG A 105 -1.74 -6.17 -27.12
CA ARG A 105 -2.54 -5.15 -26.43
C ARG A 105 -1.74 -3.88 -26.20
N ARG A 106 -0.46 -4.02 -25.83
CA ARG A 106 0.46 -2.92 -25.58
C ARG A 106 0.76 -2.14 -26.87
N GLU A 107 1.06 -2.84 -27.97
CA GLU A 107 1.31 -2.22 -29.28
C GLU A 107 0.09 -1.45 -29.78
N TYR A 108 -1.09 -2.03 -29.66
CA TYR A 108 -2.35 -1.37 -30.01
C TYR A 108 -2.57 -0.04 -29.25
N GLU A 109 -2.25 0.01 -27.96
CA GLU A 109 -2.39 1.22 -27.17
C GLU A 109 -1.31 2.28 -27.51
N PHE A 110 -0.10 1.86 -27.90
CA PHE A 110 0.92 2.76 -28.41
C PHE A 110 0.59 3.35 -29.79
N GLU A 111 -0.11 2.61 -30.65
CA GLU A 111 -0.56 3.12 -31.95
C GLU A 111 -1.70 4.13 -31.84
N LYS A 112 -2.46 4.10 -30.74
CA LYS A 112 -3.57 5.02 -30.47
C LYS A 112 -3.16 6.35 -29.86
N THR A 113 -1.97 6.42 -29.28
CA THR A 113 -1.47 7.58 -28.53
C THR A 113 -0.68 8.51 -29.46
#